data_AF-G3M0P3-F1
#
_entry.id   AF-G3M0P3-F1
#
_cell.length_a   1.000
_cell.length_b   1.000
_cell.length_c   1.000
_cell.angle_alpha   90.00
_cell.angle_beta   90.00
_cell.angle_gamma   90.00
#
_symmetry.space_group_name_H-M   'P 1'
#
loop_
_entity.id
_entity.type
_entity.pdbx_description
1 polymer ?
#
loop_
_entity_poly.entity_id
_entity_poly.type
_entity_poly.pdbx_seq_one_letter_code
_entity_poly.pdbx_strand_id
1 'polypeptide(L)'
;STNTTEDAEQDEAVTFPDDLYKQASKASAEDKLGFTVQVLEEVVVLFEADHSSASWQVSTVENFLNIVTRQAEGLRSCIGSHLHNNKNKKLHMYFKRLSHHV
;
A
#
# COMPACT_ATOMS: atom_id res chain seq x y z
N SER A 1 -35.41 24.13 20.82
CA SER A 1 -35.02 23.93 19.42
C SER A 1 -33.73 24.66 19.16
N THR A 2 -32.66 23.91 18.95
CA THR A 2 -31.48 24.32 18.21
C THR A 2 -30.98 23.06 17.54
N ASN A 3 -31.29 22.98 16.24
CA ASN A 3 -30.93 21.91 15.35
C ASN A 3 -29.53 22.26 14.82
N THR A 4 -28.49 21.61 15.34
CA THR A 4 -27.16 21.70 14.76
C THR A 4 -26.90 20.36 14.11
N THR A 5 -27.21 20.30 12.81
CA THR A 5 -26.65 19.30 11.90
C THR A 5 -25.16 19.61 11.85
N GLU A 6 -24.40 19.01 12.76
CA GLU A 6 -22.97 18.79 12.53
C GLU A 6 -22.92 17.82 11.36
N ASP A 7 -22.59 18.37 10.19
CA ASP A 7 -22.17 17.62 9.03
C ASP A 7 -21.15 16.59 9.50
N ALA A 8 -21.59 15.34 9.57
CA ALA A 8 -20.72 14.20 9.67
C ALA A 8 -19.98 14.13 8.34
N GLU A 9 -18.94 14.94 8.18
CA GLU A 9 -17.76 14.53 7.44
C GLU A 9 -17.26 13.27 8.16
N GLN A 10 -17.87 12.14 7.79
CA GLN A 10 -17.37 10.83 8.06
C GLN A 10 -15.99 10.83 7.42
N ASP A 11 -14.97 11.06 8.23
CA ASP A 11 -13.59 10.67 7.96
C ASP A 11 -13.67 9.20 7.55
N GLU A 12 -13.78 8.95 6.24
CA GLU A 12 -14.15 7.66 5.68
C GLU A 12 -12.91 6.77 5.77
N ALA A 13 -12.59 6.36 7.00
CA ALA A 13 -11.37 5.67 7.33
C ALA A 13 -11.14 4.53 6.35
N VAL A 14 -10.04 4.60 5.59
CA VAL A 14 -9.72 3.60 4.58
C VAL A 14 -9.50 2.26 5.28
N THR A 15 -10.50 1.38 5.18
CA THR A 15 -10.48 0.10 5.88
C THR A 15 -9.38 -0.80 5.32
N PHE A 16 -8.56 -1.37 6.21
CA PHE A 16 -7.50 -2.30 5.84
C PHE A 16 -8.07 -3.56 5.15
N PRO A 17 -7.46 -4.06 4.06
CA PRO A 17 -8.04 -5.12 3.25
C PRO A 17 -7.69 -6.52 3.80
N ASP A 18 -8.11 -6.81 5.04
CA ASP A 18 -7.81 -8.06 5.76
C ASP A 18 -8.02 -9.32 4.92
N ASP A 19 -9.11 -9.37 4.16
CA ASP A 19 -9.47 -10.54 3.36
C ASP A 19 -8.49 -10.79 2.22
N LEU A 20 -7.88 -9.74 1.65
CA LEU A 20 -6.83 -9.90 0.64
C LEU A 20 -5.57 -10.53 1.25
N TYR A 21 -5.17 -10.08 2.44
CA TYR A 21 -4.03 -10.66 3.16
C TYR A 21 -4.31 -12.10 3.61
N LYS A 22 -5.53 -12.42 4.06
CA LYS A 22 -5.95 -13.79 4.38
C LYS A 22 -5.98 -14.72 3.17
N GLN A 23 -6.32 -14.21 1.99
CA GLN A 23 -6.27 -14.99 0.75
C GLN A 23 -4.82 -15.23 0.32
N ALA A 24 -3.98 -14.20 0.32
CA ALA A 24 -2.57 -14.31 -0.01
C ALA A 24 -1.84 -15.29 0.92
N SER A 25 -2.13 -15.28 2.23
CA SER A 25 -1.49 -16.20 3.19
C SER A 25 -1.78 -17.69 2.95
N LYS A 26 -2.83 -18.01 2.18
CA LYS A 26 -3.20 -19.37 1.79
C LYS A 26 -2.80 -19.74 0.36
N ALA A 27 -2.22 -18.81 -0.40
CA ALA A 27 -1.82 -19.01 -1.79
C ALA A 27 -0.50 -19.81 -1.93
N SER A 28 -0.09 -20.06 -3.18
CA SER A 28 1.22 -20.65 -3.50
C SER A 28 2.38 -19.76 -3.02
N ALA A 29 3.60 -20.31 -2.97
CA ALA A 29 4.77 -19.52 -2.57
C ALA A 29 5.03 -18.36 -3.55
N GLU A 30 4.85 -18.62 -4.84
CA GLU A 30 4.99 -17.67 -5.93
C GLU A 30 3.93 -16.56 -5.83
N ASP A 31 2.67 -16.90 -5.57
CA ASP A 31 1.60 -15.91 -5.42
C ASP A 31 1.74 -15.07 -4.15
N LYS A 32 2.20 -15.67 -3.04
CA LYS A 32 2.55 -14.95 -1.80
C LYS A 32 3.64 -13.93 -2.06
N LEU A 33 4.67 -14.35 -2.78
CA LEU A 33 5.80 -13.51 -3.12
C LEU A 33 5.38 -12.38 -4.06
N GLY A 34 4.55 -12.69 -5.06
CA GLY A 34 3.95 -11.70 -5.95
C GLY A 34 3.07 -10.67 -5.23
N PHE A 35 2.22 -11.12 -4.30
CA PHE A 35 1.42 -10.24 -3.46
C PHE A 35 2.30 -9.34 -2.59
N THR A 36 3.36 -9.90 -1.98
CA THR A 36 4.30 -9.14 -1.14
C THR A 36 5.04 -8.09 -1.96
N VAL A 37 5.54 -8.45 -3.14
CA VAL A 37 6.19 -7.49 -4.06
C VAL A 37 5.24 -6.36 -4.42
N GLN A 38 3.98 -6.66 -4.76
CA GLN A 38 3.01 -5.61 -5.06
C GLN A 38 2.77 -4.69 -3.85
N VAL A 39 2.62 -5.23 -2.63
CA VAL A 39 2.47 -4.41 -1.42
C VAL A 39 3.66 -3.46 -1.25
N LEU A 40 4.88 -3.95 -1.41
CA LEU A 40 6.08 -3.12 -1.29
C LEU A 40 6.15 -2.04 -2.37
N GLU A 41 5.83 -2.37 -3.63
CA GLU A 41 5.74 -1.39 -4.73
C GLU A 41 4.70 -0.29 -4.44
N GLU A 42 3.51 -0.65 -3.95
CA GLU A 42 2.46 0.33 -3.64
C GLU A 42 2.81 1.19 -2.42
N VAL A 43 3.53 0.64 -1.44
CA VAL A 43 4.07 1.41 -0.30
C VAL A 43 5.10 2.44 -0.77
N VAL A 44 5.99 2.07 -1.70
CA VAL A 44 6.94 3.03 -2.29
C VAL A 44 6.19 4.19 -2.95
N VAL A 45 5.24 3.88 -3.83
CA VAL A 45 4.41 4.90 -4.52
C VAL A 45 3.66 5.78 -3.52
N LEU A 46 3.12 5.19 -2.44
CA LEU A 46 2.42 5.94 -1.41
C LEU A 46 3.33 6.97 -0.73
N PHE A 47 4.57 6.58 -0.37
CA PHE A 47 5.51 7.45 0.34
C PHE A 47 6.26 8.44 -0.57
N GLU A 48 6.27 8.23 -1.88
CA GLU A 48 6.78 9.19 -2.87
C GLU A 48 5.81 10.35 -3.13
N ALA A 49 4.55 10.26 -2.68
CA ALA A 49 3.58 11.35 -2.76
C ALA A 49 3.97 12.55 -1.86
N ASP A 50 3.30 13.69 -2.03
CA ASP A 50 3.54 14.88 -1.21
C ASP A 50 2.98 14.69 0.21
N HIS A 51 3.88 14.50 1.18
CA HIS A 51 3.58 14.40 2.61
C HIS A 51 4.08 15.63 3.39
N SER A 52 4.15 16.80 2.74
CA SER A 52 4.62 18.04 3.39
C SER A 52 3.78 18.47 4.60
N SER A 53 2.55 17.98 4.71
CA SER A 53 1.67 18.14 5.87
C SER A 53 2.14 17.33 7.10
N ALA A 54 2.87 16.24 6.89
CA ALA A 54 3.38 15.38 7.94
C ALA A 54 4.69 15.91 8.53
N SER A 55 4.86 15.81 9.85
CA SER A 55 6.09 16.24 10.55
C SER A 55 7.22 15.21 10.48
N TRP A 56 7.31 14.44 9.38
CA TRP A 56 8.27 13.33 9.26
C TRP A 56 9.67 13.83 8.91
N GLN A 57 10.69 13.17 9.47
CA GLN A 57 12.07 13.46 9.12
C GLN A 57 12.37 12.90 7.73
N VAL A 58 12.74 13.79 6.79
CA VAL A 58 13.01 13.43 5.38
C VAL A 58 14.01 12.28 5.25
N SER A 59 15.13 12.32 5.99
CA SER A 59 16.15 11.27 5.95
C SER A 59 15.63 9.89 6.39
N THR A 60 14.65 9.86 7.29
CA THR A 60 14.01 8.60 7.73
C THR A 60 13.10 8.04 6.65
N VAL A 61 12.34 8.92 5.97
CA VAL A 61 11.49 8.54 4.84
C VAL A 61 12.34 8.02 3.68
N GLU A 62 13.41 8.72 3.33
CA GLU A 62 14.35 8.29 2.28
C GLU A 62 14.99 6.93 2.60
N ASN A 63 15.43 6.74 3.85
CA ASN A 63 15.99 5.45 4.27
C ASN A 63 14.94 4.33 4.23
N PHE A 64 13.71 4.61 4.65
CA PHE A 64 12.59 3.67 4.55
C PHE A 64 12.33 3.27 3.09
N LEU A 65 12.18 4.25 2.19
CA LEU A 65 12.00 4.03 0.76
C LEU A 65 13.14 3.19 0.17
N ASN A 66 14.40 3.51 0.49
CA ASN A 66 15.56 2.74 0.01
C ASN A 66 15.52 1.27 0.49
N ILE A 67 15.10 1.01 1.73
CA ILE A 67 14.97 -0.38 2.23
C ILE A 67 13.82 -1.12 1.54
N VAL A 68 12.64 -0.50 1.45
CA VAL A 68 11.44 -1.12 0.85
C VAL A 68 11.65 -1.39 -0.64
N THR A 69 12.23 -0.45 -1.39
CA THR A 69 12.57 -0.63 -2.80
C THR A 69 13.54 -1.80 -2.99
N ARG A 70 14.61 -1.88 -2.20
CA ARG A 70 15.57 -3.00 -2.27
C ARG A 70 14.92 -4.34 -1.95
N GLN A 71 14.00 -4.38 -0.98
CA GLN A 71 13.23 -5.60 -0.67
C GLN A 71 12.34 -6.00 -1.85
N ALA A 72 11.63 -5.05 -2.46
CA ALA A 72 10.78 -5.31 -3.63
C ALA A 72 11.60 -5.87 -4.80
N GLU A 73 12.73 -5.23 -5.13
CA GLU A 73 13.64 -5.67 -6.19
C GLU A 73 14.23 -7.06 -5.92
N GLY A 74 14.68 -7.30 -4.69
CA GLY A 74 15.23 -8.59 -4.27
C GLY A 74 14.21 -9.72 -4.42
N LEU A 75 12.99 -9.52 -3.91
CA LEU A 75 11.91 -10.52 -4.01
C LEU A 75 11.43 -10.72 -5.46
N ARG A 76 11.36 -9.64 -6.24
CA ARG A 76 11.00 -9.69 -7.67
C ARG A 76 12.02 -10.51 -8.48
N SER A 77 13.30 -10.49 -8.10
CA SER A 77 14.32 -11.29 -8.78
C SER A 77 14.08 -12.81 -8.67
N CYS A 78 13.41 -13.27 -7.60
CA CYS A 78 13.14 -14.69 -7.36
C CYS A 78 11.99 -15.27 -8.21
N ILE A 79 11.10 -14.42 -8.72
CA ILE A 79 9.87 -14.82 -9.45
C ILE A 79 9.98 -14.65 -10.97
N GLY A 80 11.08 -14.07 -11.47
CA GLY A 80 11.34 -13.89 -12.90
C GLY A 80 10.21 -13.15 -13.63
N SER A 81 9.97 -13.52 -14.90
CA SER A 81 8.92 -12.93 -15.73
C SER A 81 7.50 -13.37 -15.36
N HIS A 82 7.34 -14.33 -14.44
CA HIS A 82 6.05 -14.97 -14.13
C HIS A 82 5.05 -14.01 -13.45
N LEU A 83 5.54 -12.93 -12.83
CA LEU A 83 4.71 -11.95 -12.12
C LEU A 83 4.09 -10.87 -13.03
N HIS A 84 4.67 -10.63 -14.21
CA HIS A 84 4.38 -9.43 -15.00
C HIS A 84 2.91 -9.25 -15.41
N ASN A 85 2.07 -10.29 -15.30
CA ASN A 85 0.72 -10.28 -15.85
C ASN A 85 -0.42 -10.33 -14.82
N ASN A 86 -0.19 -10.40 -13.51
CA ASN A 86 -1.30 -10.60 -12.56
C ASN A 86 -1.21 -9.77 -11.26
N LYS A 87 -1.21 -8.43 -11.40
CA LYS A 87 -1.37 -7.53 -10.25
C LYS A 87 -2.78 -7.64 -9.65
N ASN A 88 -2.87 -7.71 -8.33
CA ASN A 88 -4.14 -7.70 -7.60
C ASN A 88 -4.78 -6.30 -7.69
N LYS A 89 -5.80 -6.16 -8.54
CA LYS A 89 -6.50 -4.89 -8.76
C LYS A 89 -7.17 -4.34 -7.50
N LYS A 90 -7.67 -5.21 -6.61
CA LYS A 90 -8.33 -4.78 -5.36
C LYS A 90 -7.31 -4.18 -4.40
N LEU A 91 -6.11 -4.76 -4.33
CA LEU A 91 -5.01 -4.22 -3.53
C LEU A 91 -4.58 -2.84 -4.05
N HIS A 92 -4.43 -2.70 -5.38
CA HIS A 92 -4.13 -1.40 -5.98
C HIS A 92 -5.19 -0.34 -5.66
N MET A 93 -6.48 -0.71 -5.75
CA MET A 93 -7.57 0.21 -5.40
C MET A 93 -7.56 0.59 -3.92
N TYR A 94 -7.14 -0.30 -3.02
CA TYR A 94 -6.95 0.05 -1.60
C TYR A 94 -5.87 1.12 -1.43
N PHE A 95 -4.69 0.94 -2.02
CA PHE A 95 -3.62 1.95 -1.94
C PHE A 95 -3.98 3.27 -2.59
N LYS A 96 -4.71 3.23 -3.71
CA LYS A 96 -5.24 4.44 -4.36
C LYS A 96 -6.24 5.19 -3.46
N ARG A 97 -7.09 4.48 -2.72
CA ARG A 97 -7.98 5.13 -1.74
C ARG A 97 -7.15 5.72 -0.60
N LEU A 98 -6.15 4.98 -0.12
CA LEU A 98 -5.26 5.44 0.94
C LEU A 98 -4.53 6.73 0.56
N SER A 99 -3.98 6.82 -0.66
CA SER A 99 -3.27 8.00 -1.15
C SER A 99 -4.13 9.27 -1.29
N HIS A 100 -5.45 9.16 -1.28
CA HIS A 100 -6.34 10.33 -1.26
C HIS A 100 -6.58 10.87 0.16
N HIS A 101 -6.15 10.14 1.19
CA HIS A 101 -6.34 10.49 2.60
C HIS A 101 -5.03 10.85 3.32
N VAL A 102 -3.89 10.71 2.65
CA VAL A 102 -2.56 11.09 3.18
C VAL A 102 -2.05 12.33 2.48
#